data_AF-G5BHR3-F1
#
_entry.id   AF-G5BHR3-F1
#
_cell.length_a   1.000
_cell.length_b   1.000
_cell.length_c   1.000
_cell.angle_alpha   90.00
_cell.angle_beta   90.00
_cell.angle_gamma   90.00
#
_symmetry.space_group_name_H-M   'P 1'
#
loop_
_entity.id
_entity.type
_entity.pdbx_description
1 polymer ?
#
loop_
_entity_poly.entity_id
_entity_poly.type
_entity_poly.pdbx_seq_one_letter_code
_entity_poly.pdbx_strand_id
1 'polypeptide(L)'
;MCNTSTYCDLGKAAKDVFNKGYGFDMVKIDLKTKSYSGVEFSTSGHAYADTRKASGNLETKYKVCNYGLTFTQKWNTDNTLGTEITLENKLVEGLKLTLDTIFVLNTGKKSGKLKASYKRDCFSLGSNVDIDFSGPTIYGWAVLAFEGWLAGSQMSFDTAKSKLSQNNFTLGYKAADFQLHTHVNDGTEFGGSTRKLMKRLKHQ
;
A
#
# COMPACT_ATOMS: atom_id res chain seq x y z
N MET A 1 -0.92 20.99 -13.03
CA MET A 1 -1.89 19.90 -12.78
C MET A 1 -1.58 19.28 -11.43
N CYS A 2 -2.44 19.50 -10.44
CA CYS A 2 -2.34 18.95 -9.08
C CYS A 2 -2.61 17.44 -9.17
N ASN A 3 -1.64 16.60 -8.82
CA ASN A 3 -1.80 15.14 -8.81
C ASN A 3 -1.25 14.64 -7.47
N THR A 4 -2.13 14.59 -6.47
CA THR A 4 -1.80 14.14 -5.11
C THR A 4 -1.47 12.65 -5.09
N SER A 5 -0.55 12.28 -4.21
CA SER A 5 -0.27 10.88 -3.87
C SER A 5 -0.89 10.59 -2.51
N THR A 6 -1.22 9.32 -2.23
CA THR A 6 -1.46 8.92 -0.84
C THR A 6 -0.15 8.96 -0.07
N TYR A 7 -0.20 9.06 1.26
CA TYR A 7 1.01 9.06 2.08
C TYR A 7 1.90 7.84 1.78
N CYS A 8 1.31 6.65 1.60
CA CYS A 8 2.02 5.42 1.26
C CYS A 8 2.63 5.39 -0.16
N ASP A 9 2.16 6.26 -1.06
CA ASP A 9 2.69 6.36 -2.41
C ASP A 9 3.84 7.39 -2.52
N LEU A 10 4.08 8.18 -1.46
CA LEU A 10 5.23 9.08 -1.39
C LEU A 10 6.53 8.28 -1.24
N GLY A 11 7.55 8.59 -2.07
CA GLY A 11 8.81 7.82 -2.12
C GLY A 11 8.71 6.43 -2.75
N LYS A 12 7.50 5.90 -3.00
CA LYS A 12 7.29 4.59 -3.62
C LYS A 12 7.97 4.43 -4.97
N ALA A 13 7.97 5.48 -5.80
CA ALA A 13 8.65 5.44 -7.10
C ALA A 13 10.18 5.30 -6.97
N ALA A 14 10.80 5.87 -5.94
CA ALA A 14 12.23 5.70 -5.68
C ALA A 14 12.49 4.31 -5.07
N LYS A 15 11.70 3.92 -4.06
CA LYS A 15 11.76 2.60 -3.42
C LYS A 15 11.57 1.45 -4.43
N ASP A 16 10.67 1.61 -5.39
CA ASP A 16 10.45 0.64 -6.46
C ASP A 16 11.68 0.45 -7.35
N VAL A 17 12.49 1.49 -7.60
CA VAL A 17 13.72 1.37 -8.40
C VAL A 17 14.77 0.56 -7.64
N PHE A 18 14.88 0.75 -6.33
CA PHE A 18 15.83 0.01 -5.49
C PHE A 18 15.39 -1.43 -5.19
N ASN A 19 14.07 -1.70 -5.16
CA ASN A 19 13.56 -3.01 -4.78
C ASN A 19 13.17 -3.91 -5.96
N LYS A 20 12.82 -3.36 -7.13
CA LYS A 20 12.46 -4.18 -8.30
C LYS A 20 13.72 -4.69 -9.00
N GLY A 21 13.90 -6.01 -8.98
CA GLY A 21 15.02 -6.69 -9.64
C GLY A 21 16.21 -6.99 -8.73
N TYR A 22 16.18 -6.51 -7.48
CA TYR A 22 17.18 -6.84 -6.46
C TYR A 22 16.63 -7.90 -5.52
N GLY A 23 17.00 -9.16 -5.79
CA GLY A 23 16.69 -10.33 -4.99
C GLY A 23 17.89 -11.26 -4.99
N PHE A 24 18.97 -10.84 -4.34
CA PHE A 24 20.12 -11.72 -4.13
C PHE A 24 19.67 -12.89 -3.26
N ASP A 25 20.05 -14.11 -3.66
CA ASP A 25 19.78 -15.35 -2.93
C ASP A 25 18.31 -15.84 -2.89
N MET A 26 17.44 -15.28 -3.75
CA MET A 26 16.04 -15.71 -3.88
C MET A 26 15.63 -15.90 -5.34
N VAL A 27 15.07 -17.07 -5.65
CA VAL A 27 14.38 -17.32 -6.92
C VAL A 27 12.91 -16.94 -6.75
N LYS A 28 12.41 -16.06 -7.62
CA LYS A 28 11.00 -15.63 -7.62
C LYS A 28 10.35 -15.97 -8.95
N ILE A 29 9.17 -16.60 -8.89
CA ILE A 29 8.31 -16.87 -10.04
C ILE A 29 7.00 -16.11 -9.81
N ASP A 30 6.61 -15.26 -10.75
CA ASP A 30 5.32 -14.58 -10.75
C ASP A 30 4.52 -14.98 -11.99
N LEU A 31 3.32 -15.53 -11.80
CA LEU A 31 2.37 -15.85 -12.85
C LEU A 31 1.11 -15.01 -12.66
N LYS A 32 0.70 -14.28 -13.70
CA LYS A 32 -0.56 -13.53 -13.71
C LYS A 32 -1.40 -13.98 -14.88
N THR A 33 -2.63 -14.40 -14.59
CA THR A 33 -3.61 -14.82 -15.60
C THR A 33 -4.92 -14.07 -15.38
N LYS A 34 -5.68 -13.93 -16.45
CA LYS A 34 -7.01 -13.30 -16.41
C LYS A 34 -7.99 -14.23 -17.09
N SER A 35 -9.04 -14.62 -16.37
CA SER A 35 -10.10 -15.46 -16.92
C SER A 35 -10.96 -14.66 -17.91
N TYR A 36 -11.67 -15.38 -18.77
CA TYR A 36 -12.67 -14.80 -19.66
C TYR A 36 -13.80 -14.08 -18.88
N SER A 37 -14.13 -14.58 -17.69
CA SER A 37 -15.09 -13.97 -16.76
C SER A 37 -14.57 -12.72 -16.03
N GLY A 38 -13.33 -12.27 -16.30
CA GLY A 38 -12.76 -11.05 -15.75
C GLY A 38 -12.09 -11.20 -14.37
N VAL A 39 -11.94 -12.44 -13.87
CA VAL A 39 -11.21 -12.75 -12.64
C VAL A 39 -9.71 -12.74 -12.93
N GLU A 40 -8.94 -12.01 -12.13
CA GLU A 40 -7.49 -11.93 -12.23
C GLU A 40 -6.87 -12.85 -11.16
N PHE A 41 -6.07 -13.82 -11.58
CA PHE A 41 -5.29 -14.67 -10.69
C PHE A 41 -3.82 -14.26 -10.75
N SER A 42 -3.19 -14.13 -9.60
CA SER A 42 -1.77 -13.82 -9.48
C SER A 42 -1.16 -14.81 -8.50
N THR A 43 -0.35 -15.73 -9.01
CA THR A 43 0.37 -16.72 -8.22
C THR A 43 1.84 -16.33 -8.17
N SER A 44 2.42 -16.27 -6.99
CA SER A 44 3.85 -16.02 -6.81
C SER A 44 4.49 -17.10 -5.96
N GLY A 45 5.60 -17.68 -6.43
CA GLY A 45 6.43 -18.60 -5.67
C GLY A 45 7.80 -17.98 -5.39
N HIS A 46 8.29 -18.20 -4.18
CA HIS A 46 9.60 -17.75 -3.71
C HIS A 46 10.37 -18.95 -3.19
N ALA A 47 11.63 -19.09 -3.58
CA ALA A 47 12.56 -20.04 -3.01
C ALA A 47 13.81 -19.28 -2.54
N TYR A 48 14.16 -19.48 -1.28
CA TYR A 48 15.27 -18.81 -0.61
C TYR A 48 16.45 -19.77 -0.51
N ALA A 49 17.60 -19.41 -1.08
CA ALA A 49 18.75 -20.30 -1.17
C ALA A 49 19.52 -20.42 0.17
N ASP A 50 19.59 -19.35 0.96
CA ASP A 50 20.13 -19.31 2.33
C ASP A 50 19.41 -20.26 3.29
N THR A 51 18.08 -20.20 3.33
CA THR A 51 17.25 -20.89 4.31
C THR A 51 16.69 -22.21 3.79
N ARG A 52 16.82 -22.48 2.48
CA ARG A 52 16.19 -23.59 1.76
C ARG A 52 14.68 -23.67 1.96
N LYS A 53 14.05 -22.54 2.28
CA LYS A 53 12.59 -22.44 2.45
C LYS A 53 11.95 -22.01 1.13
N ALA A 54 10.73 -22.48 0.91
CA ALA A 54 9.89 -22.02 -0.17
C ALA A 54 8.60 -21.43 0.39
N SER A 55 8.12 -20.34 -0.20
CA SER A 55 6.82 -19.75 0.12
C SER A 55 6.03 -19.48 -1.16
N GLY A 56 4.71 -19.60 -1.05
CA GLY A 56 3.79 -19.36 -2.15
C GLY A 56 2.69 -18.41 -1.73
N ASN A 57 2.25 -17.58 -2.67
CA ASN A 57 1.06 -16.75 -2.54
C ASN A 57 0.17 -16.93 -3.75
N LEU A 58 -1.12 -16.99 -3.52
CA LEU A 58 -2.18 -16.97 -4.51
C LEU A 58 -3.07 -15.77 -4.20
N GLU A 59 -3.15 -14.82 -5.13
CA GLU A 59 -4.10 -13.70 -5.09
C GLU A 59 -5.14 -13.89 -6.19
N THR A 60 -6.41 -13.82 -5.82
CA THR A 60 -7.55 -13.79 -6.74
C THR A 60 -8.22 -12.44 -6.60
N LYS A 61 -8.35 -11.70 -7.70
CA LYS A 61 -8.99 -10.38 -7.73
C LYS A 61 -10.16 -10.41 -8.69
N TYR A 62 -11.32 -9.99 -8.20
CA TYR A 62 -12.55 -9.89 -8.97
C TYR A 62 -13.11 -8.48 -8.86
N LYS A 63 -13.25 -7.82 -10.01
CA LYS A 63 -13.75 -6.43 -10.09
C LYS A 63 -15.18 -6.45 -10.59
N VAL A 64 -16.09 -5.94 -9.76
CA VAL A 64 -17.49 -5.71 -10.11
C VAL A 64 -17.63 -4.25 -10.51
N CYS A 65 -17.22 -3.93 -11.74
CA CYS A 65 -17.12 -2.56 -12.25
C CYS A 65 -18.42 -1.76 -12.11
N ASN A 66 -19.58 -2.40 -12.30
CA ASN A 66 -20.89 -1.76 -12.18
C ASN A 66 -21.09 -1.11 -10.80
N TYR A 67 -20.61 -1.75 -9.74
CA TYR A 67 -20.75 -1.30 -8.36
C TYR A 67 -19.46 -0.69 -7.78
N GLY A 68 -18.40 -0.51 -8.57
CA GLY A 68 -17.13 0.04 -8.08
C GLY A 68 -16.50 -0.79 -6.97
N LEU A 69 -16.88 -2.08 -6.90
CA LEU A 69 -16.45 -3.03 -5.90
C LEU A 69 -15.32 -3.89 -6.45
N THR A 70 -14.30 -4.10 -5.64
CA THR A 70 -13.22 -5.05 -5.91
C THR A 70 -13.10 -5.99 -4.74
N PHE A 71 -13.20 -7.28 -5.04
CA PHE A 71 -12.97 -8.36 -4.09
C PHE A 71 -11.59 -8.93 -4.38
N THR A 72 -10.71 -8.94 -3.39
CA THR A 72 -9.40 -9.57 -3.47
C THR A 72 -9.30 -10.62 -2.39
N GLN A 73 -9.00 -11.86 -2.76
CA GLN A 73 -8.74 -12.95 -1.85
C GLN A 73 -7.29 -13.38 -1.99
N LYS A 74 -6.56 -13.44 -0.89
CA LYS A 74 -5.15 -13.80 -0.81
C LYS A 74 -5.03 -15.06 0.03
N TRP A 75 -4.26 -16.03 -0.43
CA TRP A 75 -3.93 -17.22 0.33
C TRP A 75 -2.44 -17.50 0.20
N ASN A 76 -1.79 -17.85 1.30
CA ASN A 76 -0.37 -18.17 1.31
C ASN A 76 -0.10 -19.58 1.85
N THR A 77 1.11 -20.07 1.62
CA THR A 77 1.55 -21.40 2.10
C THR A 77 1.67 -21.52 3.61
N ASP A 78 1.65 -20.40 4.33
CA ASP A 78 1.62 -20.35 5.81
C ASP A 78 0.19 -20.47 6.37
N ASN A 79 -0.77 -20.89 5.53
CA ASN A 79 -2.18 -21.03 5.85
C ASN A 79 -2.83 -19.74 6.37
N THR A 80 -2.42 -18.59 5.84
CA THR A 80 -3.05 -17.29 6.09
C THR A 80 -3.98 -16.96 4.91
N LEU A 81 -5.25 -16.72 5.23
CA LEU A 81 -6.27 -16.27 4.28
C LEU A 81 -6.55 -14.79 4.52
N GLY A 82 -6.39 -13.98 3.50
CA GLY A 82 -6.73 -12.56 3.48
C GLY A 82 -7.91 -12.30 2.56
N THR A 83 -8.92 -11.57 3.02
CA THR A 83 -10.04 -11.10 2.22
C THR A 83 -10.07 -9.58 2.28
N GLU A 84 -10.04 -8.94 1.13
CA GLU A 84 -10.05 -7.49 0.96
C GLU A 84 -11.24 -7.12 0.09
N ILE A 85 -12.12 -6.26 0.60
CA ILE A 85 -13.28 -5.71 -0.12
C ILE A 85 -13.05 -4.21 -0.24
N THR A 86 -12.94 -3.73 -1.47
CA THR A 86 -12.68 -2.32 -1.77
C THR A 86 -13.85 -1.71 -2.53
N LEU A 87 -14.35 -0.57 -2.07
CA LEU A 87 -15.37 0.25 -2.71
C LEU A 87 -14.76 1.61 -3.08
N GLU A 88 -14.78 1.95 -4.37
CA GLU A 88 -14.20 3.19 -4.89
C GLU A 88 -15.22 4.03 -5.64
N ASN A 89 -15.20 5.35 -5.42
CA ASN A 89 -15.87 6.36 -6.23
C ASN A 89 -17.40 6.20 -6.40
N LYS A 90 -18.08 5.49 -5.47
CA LYS A 90 -19.54 5.32 -5.53
C LYS A 90 -20.33 6.22 -4.60
N LEU A 91 -19.85 6.43 -3.37
CA LEU A 91 -20.49 7.34 -2.43
C LEU A 91 -20.12 8.80 -2.76
N VAL A 92 -18.82 9.04 -2.91
CA VAL A 92 -18.25 10.33 -3.29
C VAL A 92 -17.05 10.06 -4.20
N GLU A 93 -16.89 10.87 -5.25
CA GLU A 93 -15.71 10.81 -6.11
C GLU A 93 -14.43 11.07 -5.30
N GLY A 94 -13.43 10.20 -5.46
CA GLY A 94 -12.18 10.25 -4.71
C GLY A 94 -12.23 9.49 -3.38
N LEU A 95 -13.39 9.02 -2.93
CA LEU A 95 -13.51 8.16 -1.76
C LEU A 95 -13.22 6.71 -2.10
N LYS A 96 -12.36 6.09 -1.29
CA LYS A 96 -12.03 4.67 -1.30
C LYS A 96 -12.19 4.12 0.11
N LEU A 97 -13.08 3.15 0.25
CA LEU A 97 -13.27 2.37 1.47
C LEU A 97 -12.74 0.95 1.22
N THR A 98 -11.96 0.42 2.15
CA THR A 98 -11.44 -0.94 2.07
C THR A 98 -11.64 -1.64 3.41
N LEU A 99 -12.24 -2.83 3.38
CA LEU A 99 -12.32 -3.74 4.50
C LEU A 99 -11.38 -4.91 4.24
N ASP A 100 -10.37 -5.05 5.08
CA ASP A 100 -9.43 -6.17 5.07
C ASP A 100 -9.72 -7.09 6.27
N THR A 101 -9.74 -8.39 6.03
CA THR A 101 -9.84 -9.41 7.06
C THR A 101 -8.74 -10.43 6.83
N ILE A 102 -8.01 -10.77 7.88
CA ILE A 102 -6.95 -11.77 7.85
C ILE A 102 -7.35 -12.88 8.82
N PHE A 103 -7.22 -14.13 8.36
CA PHE A 103 -7.47 -15.31 9.14
C PHE A 103 -6.29 -16.28 9.02
N VAL A 104 -5.63 -16.55 10.14
CA VAL A 104 -4.55 -17.53 10.23
C VAL A 104 -5.17 -18.86 10.62
N LEU A 105 -5.28 -19.79 9.67
CA LEU A 105 -5.97 -21.07 9.87
C LEU A 105 -5.32 -21.92 10.96
N ASN A 106 -3.98 -21.90 11.05
CA ASN A 106 -3.23 -22.72 12.01
C ASN A 106 -3.46 -22.32 13.47
N THR A 107 -3.66 -21.03 13.75
CA THR A 107 -3.80 -20.50 15.11
C THR A 107 -5.23 -20.05 15.42
N GLY A 108 -6.10 -19.97 14.42
CA GLY A 108 -7.43 -19.36 14.53
C GLY A 108 -7.40 -17.85 14.73
N LYS A 109 -6.23 -17.19 14.71
CA LYS A 109 -6.13 -15.74 14.90
C LYS A 109 -6.82 -15.02 13.75
N LYS A 110 -7.69 -14.09 14.11
CA LYS A 110 -8.43 -13.18 13.21
C LYS A 110 -7.96 -11.76 13.45
N SER A 111 -7.74 -11.01 12.39
CA SER A 111 -7.60 -9.56 12.47
C SER A 111 -8.39 -8.90 11.37
N GLY A 112 -8.86 -7.68 11.64
CA GLY A 112 -9.57 -6.84 10.70
C GLY A 112 -8.84 -5.53 10.52
N LYS A 113 -8.97 -4.91 9.36
CA LYS A 113 -8.50 -3.56 9.11
C LYS A 113 -9.50 -2.83 8.24
N LEU A 114 -10.06 -1.76 8.78
CA LEU A 114 -10.95 -0.87 8.03
C LEU A 114 -10.12 0.33 7.57
N LYS A 115 -10.11 0.61 6.27
CA LYS A 115 -9.40 1.74 5.68
C LYS A 115 -10.39 2.65 4.98
N ALA A 116 -10.29 3.93 5.23
CA ALA A 116 -10.98 4.96 4.52
C ALA A 116 -9.96 5.96 3.99
N SER A 117 -10.03 6.29 2.71
CA SER A 117 -9.18 7.30 2.10
C SER A 117 -9.99 8.16 1.16
N TYR A 118 -9.72 9.45 1.19
CA TYR A 118 -10.37 10.43 0.35
C TYR A 118 -9.31 11.28 -0.34
N LYS A 119 -9.35 11.27 -1.67
CA LYS A 119 -8.36 11.90 -2.51
C LYS A 119 -9.01 12.91 -3.45
N ARG A 120 -8.46 14.11 -3.48
CA ARG A 120 -8.75 15.17 -4.46
C ARG A 120 -7.45 15.68 -5.06
N ASP A 121 -7.54 16.54 -6.07
CA ASP A 121 -6.37 16.96 -6.85
C ASP A 121 -5.24 17.57 -6.02
N CYS A 122 -5.57 18.33 -4.97
CA CYS A 122 -4.58 19.02 -4.12
C CYS A 122 -4.52 18.56 -2.66
N PHE A 123 -5.37 17.62 -2.23
CA PHE A 123 -5.19 16.97 -0.93
C PHE A 123 -5.60 15.51 -0.94
N SER A 124 -5.07 14.75 0.00
CA SER A 124 -5.40 13.35 0.22
C SER A 124 -5.38 13.10 1.71
N LEU A 125 -6.43 12.52 2.26
CA LEU A 125 -6.52 12.16 3.67
C LEU A 125 -7.01 10.73 3.81
N GLY A 126 -6.68 10.10 4.92
CA GLY A 126 -7.18 8.78 5.20
C GLY A 126 -7.04 8.40 6.66
N SER A 127 -7.81 7.37 7.01
CA SER A 127 -7.80 6.75 8.31
C SER A 127 -7.88 5.25 8.14
N ASN A 128 -7.07 4.51 8.90
CA ASN A 128 -7.16 3.08 9.00
C ASN A 128 -7.36 2.68 10.46
N VAL A 129 -8.27 1.76 10.72
CA VAL A 129 -8.49 1.17 12.03
C VAL A 129 -8.12 -0.28 11.96
N ASP A 130 -7.03 -0.65 12.63
CA ASP A 130 -6.59 -2.03 12.78
C ASP A 130 -7.27 -2.60 14.01
N ILE A 131 -7.95 -3.74 13.83
CA ILE A 131 -8.68 -4.45 14.87
C ILE A 131 -7.95 -5.78 15.07
N ASP A 132 -7.15 -5.85 16.13
CA ASP A 132 -6.54 -7.09 16.63
C ASP A 132 -7.09 -7.38 18.05
N PHE A 133 -6.87 -8.60 18.52
CA PHE A 133 -7.22 -9.06 19.86
C PHE A 133 -6.54 -8.25 20.98
N SER A 134 -5.41 -7.58 20.69
CA SER A 134 -4.67 -6.76 21.64
C SER A 134 -5.22 -5.34 21.81
N GLY A 135 -6.24 -4.97 21.02
CA GLY A 135 -6.87 -3.65 21.04
C GLY A 135 -6.73 -2.92 19.69
N PRO A 136 -7.65 -2.00 19.36
CA PRO A 136 -7.59 -1.29 18.11
C PRO A 136 -6.42 -0.30 18.02
N THR A 137 -5.81 -0.18 16.84
CA THR A 137 -4.86 0.90 16.53
C THR A 137 -5.44 1.76 15.42
N ILE A 138 -5.53 3.07 15.67
CA ILE A 138 -6.05 4.03 14.71
C ILE A 138 -4.86 4.70 14.03
N TYR A 139 -4.82 4.68 12.71
CA TYR A 139 -3.85 5.37 11.88
C TYR A 139 -4.55 6.49 11.13
N GLY A 140 -4.04 7.71 11.20
CA GLY A 140 -4.52 8.84 10.41
C GLY A 140 -3.39 9.38 9.54
N TRP A 141 -3.71 9.86 8.34
CA TRP A 141 -2.74 10.59 7.52
C TRP A 141 -3.43 11.66 6.69
N ALA A 142 -2.67 12.71 6.40
CA ALA A 142 -3.07 13.79 5.52
C ALA A 142 -1.88 14.22 4.68
N VAL A 143 -2.12 14.53 3.41
CA VAL A 143 -1.15 15.01 2.43
C VAL A 143 -1.76 16.17 1.67
N LEU A 144 -1.04 17.29 1.60
CA LEU A 144 -1.37 18.46 0.81
C LEU A 144 -0.38 18.56 -0.36
N ALA A 145 -0.88 18.93 -1.53
CA ALA A 145 -0.08 19.18 -2.72
C ALA A 145 -0.34 20.58 -3.23
N PHE A 146 0.71 21.36 -3.42
CA PHE A 146 0.62 22.73 -3.93
C PHE A 146 1.85 23.05 -4.79
N GLU A 147 1.64 23.44 -6.05
CA GLU A 147 2.71 23.84 -6.99
C GLU A 147 3.94 22.92 -7.01
N GLY A 148 3.73 21.60 -6.97
CA GLY A 148 4.80 20.60 -6.97
C GLY A 148 5.34 20.25 -5.58
N TRP A 149 5.08 21.05 -4.56
CA TRP A 149 5.32 20.70 -3.16
C TRP A 149 4.27 19.71 -2.66
N LEU A 150 4.72 18.78 -1.81
CA LEU A 150 3.94 17.76 -1.15
C LEU A 150 4.29 17.79 0.34
N ALA A 151 3.35 18.10 1.21
CA ALA A 151 3.56 18.03 2.65
C ALA A 151 2.59 17.01 3.24
N GLY A 152 3.08 16.09 4.05
CA GLY A 152 2.24 15.07 4.66
C GLY A 152 2.58 14.82 6.11
N SER A 153 1.57 14.40 6.86
CA SER A 153 1.71 13.91 8.22
C SER A 153 0.94 12.60 8.35
N GLN A 154 1.50 11.68 9.11
CA GLN A 154 0.88 10.41 9.48
C GLN A 154 1.03 10.22 10.97
N MET A 155 -0.04 9.78 11.61
CA MET A 155 -0.12 9.58 13.05
C MET A 155 -0.71 8.20 13.31
N SER A 156 -0.30 7.55 14.39
CA SER A 156 -0.99 6.35 14.88
C SER A 156 -1.17 6.39 16.39
N PHE A 157 -2.29 5.85 16.83
CA PHE A 157 -2.70 5.83 18.23
C PHE A 157 -3.11 4.42 18.64
N ASP A 158 -2.40 3.87 19.62
CA ASP A 158 -2.69 2.58 20.25
C ASP A 158 -3.73 2.82 21.35
N THR A 159 -4.97 2.37 21.13
CA THR A 159 -6.08 2.63 22.05
C THR A 159 -5.95 1.82 23.34
N ALA A 160 -5.31 0.65 23.32
CA ALA A 160 -5.10 -0.18 24.49
C ALA A 160 -4.11 0.47 25.46
N LYS A 161 -3.07 1.13 24.93
CA LYS A 161 -2.07 1.85 25.73
C LYS A 161 -2.39 3.34 25.92
N SER A 162 -3.44 3.84 25.27
CA SER A 162 -3.77 5.27 25.20
C SER A 162 -2.57 6.14 24.85
N LYS A 163 -1.73 5.68 23.91
CA LYS A 163 -0.46 6.32 23.56
C LYS A 163 -0.35 6.53 22.05
N LEU A 164 0.19 7.68 21.65
CA LEU A 164 0.64 7.92 20.29
C LEU A 164 1.77 6.93 19.97
N SER A 165 1.53 6.03 19.01
CA SER A 165 2.47 4.98 18.67
C SER A 165 3.44 5.41 17.57
N GLN A 166 3.03 6.28 16.64
CA GLN A 166 3.87 6.80 15.56
C GLN A 166 3.46 8.21 15.18
N ASN A 167 4.42 9.06 14.84
CA ASN A 167 4.21 10.39 14.30
C ASN A 167 5.27 10.70 13.23
N ASN A 168 4.85 10.61 11.97
CA ASN A 168 5.72 10.73 10.83
C ASN A 168 5.36 11.99 10.02
N PHE A 169 6.38 12.69 9.54
CA PHE A 169 6.24 13.85 8.67
C PHE A 169 6.97 13.60 7.36
N THR A 170 6.41 14.09 6.27
CA THR A 170 7.02 14.02 4.94
C THR A 170 6.94 15.34 4.23
N LEU A 171 8.01 15.69 3.54
CA LEU A 171 8.08 16.82 2.63
C LEU A 171 8.65 16.32 1.30
N GLY A 172 7.96 16.60 0.22
CA GLY A 172 8.36 16.24 -1.13
C GLY A 172 8.26 17.42 -2.06
N TYR A 173 9.07 17.37 -3.12
CA TYR A 173 8.99 18.32 -4.22
C TYR A 173 9.08 17.56 -5.54
N LYS A 174 8.16 17.85 -6.45
CA LYS A 174 8.08 17.25 -7.78
C LYS A 174 8.24 18.33 -8.84
N ALA A 175 9.42 18.35 -9.45
CA ALA A 175 9.70 19.11 -10.66
C ALA A 175 9.37 18.30 -11.91
N ALA A 176 9.57 18.90 -13.09
CA ALA A 176 9.36 18.25 -14.37
C ALA A 176 10.37 17.10 -14.65
N ASP A 177 11.56 17.22 -14.09
CA ASP A 177 12.75 16.41 -14.38
C ASP A 177 13.28 15.65 -13.16
N PHE A 178 12.84 15.99 -11.94
CA PHE A 178 13.16 15.23 -10.74
C PHE A 178 12.04 15.21 -9.70
N GLN A 179 12.14 14.26 -8.77
CA GLN A 179 11.34 14.17 -7.56
C GLN A 179 12.27 14.03 -6.36
N LEU A 180 12.05 14.87 -5.36
CA LEU A 180 12.66 14.83 -4.04
C LEU A 180 11.59 14.42 -3.03
N HIS A 181 11.95 13.54 -2.10
CA HIS A 181 11.10 13.15 -0.98
C HIS A 181 11.96 12.98 0.26
N THR A 182 11.63 13.70 1.32
CA THR A 182 12.21 13.56 2.65
C THR A 182 11.12 13.15 3.62
N HIS A 183 11.48 12.35 4.61
CA HIS A 183 10.59 11.97 5.69
C HIS A 183 11.34 11.91 7.01
N VAL A 184 10.60 12.14 8.07
CA VAL A 184 11.03 12.07 9.46
C VAL A 184 10.06 11.15 10.17
N ASN A 185 10.55 10.04 10.72
CA ASN A 185 9.74 9.14 11.54
C ASN A 185 10.05 9.39 13.01
N ASP A 186 9.02 9.62 13.80
CA ASP A 186 9.07 9.78 15.27
C ASP A 186 10.07 10.84 15.78
N GLY A 187 10.53 11.74 14.90
CA GLY A 187 11.55 12.74 15.20
C GLY A 187 12.98 12.19 15.33
N THR A 188 13.19 10.89 15.11
CA THR A 188 14.46 10.19 15.35
C THR A 188 15.08 9.64 14.08
N GLU A 189 14.27 9.18 13.13
CA GLU A 189 14.75 8.63 11.86
C GLU A 189 14.50 9.59 10.71
N PHE A 190 15.56 9.94 9.99
CA PHE A 190 15.52 10.84 8.84
C PHE A 190 15.89 10.05 7.59
N GLY A 191 15.07 10.18 6.55
CA GLY A 191 15.33 9.51 5.28
C GLY A 191 14.96 10.37 4.09
N GLY A 192 15.78 10.30 3.04
CA GLY A 192 15.58 11.06 1.80
C GLY A 192 15.70 10.15 0.59
N SER A 193 15.01 10.53 -0.49
CA SER A 193 15.20 9.91 -1.80
C SER A 193 15.07 10.96 -2.89
N THR A 194 15.92 10.85 -3.91
CA THR A 194 15.88 11.66 -5.13
C THR A 194 15.73 10.75 -6.33
N ARG A 195 14.94 11.16 -7.32
CA ARG A 195 14.76 10.42 -8.57
C ARG A 195 14.73 11.36 -9.74
N LYS A 196 15.54 11.08 -10.77
CA LYS A 196 15.47 11.75 -12.07
C LYS A 196 14.38 11.13 -12.94
N LEU A 197 13.52 11.97 -13.53
CA LEU A 197 12.47 11.58 -14.47
C LEU A 197 13.03 11.66 -15.89
N MET A 198 13.50 10.55 -16.44
CA MET A 198 13.89 10.48 -17.86
C MET A 198 12.67 10.20 -18.74
N LYS A 199 12.47 10.98 -19.79
CA LYS A 199 11.58 10.62 -20.90
C LYS A 199 12.22 9.45 -21.65
N ARG A 200 11.70 8.23 -21.50
CA ARG A 200 12.08 7.14 -22.41
C ARG A 200 11.58 7.51 -23.81
N LEU A 201 12.49 7.77 -24.75
CA LEU A 201 12.20 7.69 -26.18
C LEU A 201 11.78 6.25 -26.46
N LYS A 202 10.50 6.05 -26.78
CA LYS A 202 10.07 4.83 -27.47
C LYS A 202 10.62 4.97 -28.89
N HIS A 203 11.63 4.18 -29.25
CA HIS A 203 11.90 3.93 -30.66
C HIS A 203 10.70 3.16 -31.24
N GLN A 204 10.13 3.70 -32.31
CA GLN A 204 9.21 3.01 -33.22
C GLN A 204 9.89 1.77 -33.82
#